data_AF-A0A090WI60-F1
#
_entry.id   AF-A0A090WI60-F1
#
_cell.length_a   1.000
_cell.length_b   1.000
_cell.length_c   1.000
_cell.angle_alpha   90.00
_cell.angle_beta   90.00
_cell.angle_gamma   90.00
#
_symmetry.space_group_name_H-M   'P 1'
#
loop_
_entity.id
_entity.type
_entity.pdbx_description
1 polymer ?
#
loop_
_entity_poly.entity_id
_entity_poly.type
_entity_poly.pdbx_seq_one_letter_code
_entity_poly.pdbx_strand_id
1 'polypeptide(L)' 'MVSGVSTDFHVYKLEWTATDIKFFVDDQQFHQVANDATLPFDKDFFFIMNIAMGGDFGGVIDPSFVESTMEVDYIRVYQ' A
#
# COMPACT_ATOMS: atom_id res chain seq x y z
N MET A 1 -13.68 6.57 0.89
CA MET A 1 -12.61 7.25 1.64
C MET A 1 -12.47 6.55 2.97
N VAL A 2 -11.24 6.17 3.37
CA VAL A 2 -10.96 5.60 4.69
C VAL A 2 -10.74 6.77 5.66
N SER A 3 -11.43 6.79 6.78
CA SER A 3 -11.21 7.77 7.85
C SER A 3 -10.08 7.31 8.76
N GLY A 4 -9.38 8.23 9.42
CA GLY A 4 -8.42 7.88 10.47
C GLY A 4 -7.05 7.39 9.97
N VAL A 5 -6.74 7.51 8.68
CA VAL A 5 -5.51 6.96 8.05
C VAL A 5 -4.18 7.43 8.65
N SER A 6 -4.18 8.51 9.45
CA SER A 6 -3.01 9.04 10.14
C SER A 6 -3.13 9.03 11.67
N THR A 7 -4.24 8.53 12.22
CA THR A 7 -4.55 8.56 13.65
C THR A 7 -4.86 7.19 14.24
N ASP A 8 -5.31 6.25 13.40
CA ASP A 8 -5.68 4.89 13.78
C ASP A 8 -4.86 3.88 12.96
N PHE A 9 -4.65 2.68 13.51
CA PHE A 9 -4.07 1.58 12.73
C PHE A 9 -5.11 0.99 11.79
N HIS A 10 -4.69 0.75 10.56
CA HIS A 10 -5.48 0.07 9.52
C HIS A 10 -4.70 -1.11 8.94
N VAL A 11 -5.43 -2.14 8.50
CA VAL A 11 -4.84 -3.31 7.84
C VAL A 11 -4.91 -3.13 6.34
N TYR A 12 -3.76 -2.80 5.73
CA TYR A 12 -3.60 -2.80 4.28
C TYR A 12 -3.22 -4.22 3.83
N LYS A 13 -4.09 -4.84 3.02
CA LYS A 13 -3.97 -6.25 2.63
C LYS A 13 -3.96 -6.39 1.10
N LEU A 14 -3.08 -7.26 0.63
CA LEU A 14 -2.99 -7.72 -0.75
C LEU A 14 -3.30 -9.21 -0.78
N GLU A 15 -4.33 -9.62 -1.50
CA GLU A 15 -4.53 -11.01 -1.89
C GLU A 15 -4.06 -11.18 -3.33
N TRP A 16 -3.01 -11.97 -3.52
CA TRP A 16 -2.37 -12.15 -4.82
C TRP A 16 -2.38 -13.62 -5.20
N THR A 17 -3.02 -13.91 -6.33
CA THR A 17 -3.13 -15.24 -6.92
C THR A 17 -2.73 -15.21 -8.40
N ALA A 18 -2.69 -16.38 -9.02
CA ALA A 18 -2.42 -16.50 -10.46
C ALA A 18 -3.49 -15.84 -11.34
N THR A 19 -4.71 -15.62 -10.83
CA THR A 19 -5.84 -15.08 -11.62
C THR A 19 -6.24 -13.67 -11.22
N ASP A 20 -5.91 -13.22 -10.01
CA ASP A 20 -6.35 -11.95 -9.47
C ASP A 20 -5.37 -11.37 -8.46
N ILE A 21 -5.26 -10.05 -8.45
CA ILE A 21 -4.60 -9.25 -7.42
C ILE A 21 -5.66 -8.31 -6.83
N LYS A 22 -5.96 -8.47 -5.54
CA LYS A 22 -7.00 -7.70 -4.84
C LYS A 22 -6.41 -6.92 -3.67
N PHE A 23 -6.78 -5.65 -3.58
CA PHE A 23 -6.31 -4.71 -2.56
C PHE A 23 -7.44 -4.39 -1.60
N PHE A 24 -7.14 -4.39 -0.30
CA PHE A 24 -8.10 -4.15 0.77
C PHE A 24 -7.56 -3.16 1.80
N VAL A 25 -8.47 -2.48 2.48
CA VAL A 25 -8.23 -1.78 3.75
C VAL A 25 -9.25 -2.29 4.76
N ASP A 26 -8.79 -2.82 5.88
CA ASP A 26 -9.58 -3.38 6.99
C ASP A 26 -10.59 -4.49 6.63
N ASP A 27 -10.48 -5.12 5.46
CA ASP A 27 -11.41 -6.10 4.85
C ASP A 27 -12.39 -5.55 3.81
N GLN A 28 -12.41 -4.24 3.57
CA GLN A 28 -13.12 -3.69 2.42
C GLN A 28 -12.24 -3.75 1.16
N GLN A 29 -12.71 -4.41 0.10
CA GLN A 29 -12.01 -4.42 -1.19
C GLN A 29 -12.05 -3.02 -1.82
N PHE A 30 -10.87 -2.50 -2.16
CA PHE A 30 -10.68 -1.19 -2.80
C PHE A 30 -10.42 -1.30 -4.30
N HIS A 31 -9.66 -2.30 -4.71
CA HIS A 31 -9.26 -2.46 -6.10
C HIS A 31 -9.00 -3.93 -6.44
N GLN A 32 -9.16 -4.28 -7.71
CA GLN A 32 -8.86 -5.60 -8.24
C GLN A 32 -8.29 -5.47 -9.65
N VAL A 33 -7.26 -6.26 -9.91
CA VAL A 33 -6.65 -6.45 -11.23
C VAL A 33 -6.78 -7.92 -11.57
N ALA A 34 -7.34 -8.23 -12.75
CA ALA A 34 -7.27 -9.58 -13.30
C ALA A 34 -5.81 -9.87 -13.66
N ASN A 35 -5.30 -10.99 -13.15
CA ASN A 35 -3.93 -11.41 -13.36
C ASN A 35 -3.87 -12.55 -14.37
N ASP A 36 -2.84 -12.51 -15.21
CA ASP A 36 -2.54 -13.58 -16.16
C ASP A 36 -1.05 -13.52 -16.53
N ALA A 37 -0.61 -14.46 -17.37
CA ALA A 37 0.78 -14.58 -17.78
C ALA A 37 1.28 -13.44 -18.70
N THR A 38 0.40 -12.52 -19.14
CA THR A 38 0.81 -11.32 -19.90
C THR A 38 1.27 -10.18 -18.99
N LEU A 39 0.93 -10.23 -17.70
CA LEU A 39 1.38 -9.29 -16.69
C LEU A 39 2.62 -9.82 -15.94
N PRO A 40 3.53 -8.95 -15.48
CA PRO A 40 4.76 -9.37 -14.82
C PRO A 40 4.56 -9.75 -13.34
N PHE A 41 3.37 -10.21 -12.95
CA PHE A 41 3.00 -10.53 -11.57
C PHE A 41 3.03 -12.05 -11.29
N ASP A 42 3.99 -12.73 -11.89
CA ASP A 42 4.28 -14.17 -11.75
C ASP A 42 5.74 -14.45 -11.34
N LYS A 43 6.43 -13.43 -10.80
CA LYS A 43 7.83 -13.48 -10.38
C LYS A 43 7.96 -13.36 -8.86
N ASP A 44 9.19 -13.48 -8.36
CA ASP A 44 9.51 -13.17 -6.98
C ASP A 44 9.55 -11.66 -6.76
N PHE A 45 8.88 -11.20 -5.71
CA PHE A 45 8.83 -9.79 -5.31
C PHE A 45 9.24 -9.62 -3.85
N PHE A 46 9.51 -8.37 -3.48
CA PHE A 46 9.78 -7.94 -2.12
C PHE A 46 8.96 -6.69 -1.79
N PHE A 47 8.73 -6.43 -0.51
CA PHE A 47 8.01 -5.24 -0.06
C PHE A 47 8.92 -4.01 -0.09
N ILE A 48 8.35 -2.87 -0.49
CA ILE A 48 8.94 -1.55 -0.32
C ILE A 48 8.02 -0.76 0.60
N MET A 49 8.61 -0.20 1.66
CA MET A 49 7.93 0.71 2.59
C MET A 49 8.76 1.99 2.64
N ASN A 50 8.20 3.11 2.21
CA ASN A 50 8.91 4.37 2.16
C ASN A 50 7.97 5.57 2.39
N ILE A 51 8.56 6.69 2.82
CA ILE A 51 7.94 8.00 2.77
C ILE A 51 8.70 8.79 1.71
N ALA A 52 8.04 9.11 0.61
CA ALA A 52 8.59 10.05 -0.38
C ALA A 52 8.22 11.49 0.04
N MET A 53 9.14 12.44 -0.17
CA MET A 53 8.93 13.84 0.18
C MET A 53 8.84 14.68 -1.09
N GLY A 54 7.69 15.35 -1.28
CA GLY A 54 7.41 16.20 -2.43
C GLY A 54 7.25 15.43 -3.76
N GLY A 55 7.67 16.05 -4.87
CA GLY A 55 7.61 15.46 -6.21
C GLY A 55 6.21 15.44 -6.82
N ASP A 56 6.01 14.65 -7.87
CA ASP A 56 4.77 14.67 -8.67
C ASP A 56 3.52 14.27 -7.88
N PHE A 57 3.65 13.31 -6.96
CA PHE A 57 2.53 12.84 -6.14
C PHE A 57 2.50 13.46 -4.73
N GLY A 58 3.63 13.89 -4.18
CA GLY A 58 3.69 14.53 -2.86
C GLY A 58 3.50 16.05 -2.90
N GLY A 59 3.70 16.68 -4.05
CA GLY A 59 3.51 18.12 -4.26
C GLY A 59 4.59 18.99 -3.61
N VAL A 60 4.25 20.25 -3.34
CA VAL A 60 5.14 21.19 -2.65
C VAL A 60 5.10 20.92 -1.14
N ILE A 61 6.27 20.74 -0.53
CA ILE A 61 6.41 20.55 0.91
C ILE A 61 6.18 21.90 1.61
N ASP A 62 5.34 21.92 2.65
CA ASP A 62 5.13 23.09 3.48
C ASP A 62 6.48 23.55 4.08
N PRO A 63 6.89 24.82 3.92
CA PRO A 63 8.16 25.32 4.48
C PRO A 63 8.27 25.21 6.00
N SER A 64 7.16 25.06 6.72
CA SER A 64 7.11 24.87 8.17
C SER A 64 7.20 23.39 8.60
N PHE A 65 7.23 22.45 7.64
CA PHE A 65 7.39 21.04 7.94
C PHE A 65 8.73 20.76 8.62
N VAL A 66 8.69 19.97 9.70
CA VAL A 66 9.89 19.54 10.43
C VAL A 66 10.08 18.04 10.26
N GLU A 67 9.12 17.23 10.73
CA GLU A 67 9.16 15.78 10.65
C GLU A 67 7.75 15.19 10.70
N SER A 68 7.62 13.93 10.25
CA SER A 68 6.43 13.10 10.39
C SER A 68 6.85 11.63 10.34
N THR A 69 5.94 10.72 10.65
CA THR A 69 6.22 9.29 10.75
C THR A 69 5.20 8.45 9.99
N MET A 70 5.64 7.26 9.58
CA MET A 70 4.78 6.16 9.14
C MET A 70 5.01 5.01 10.10
N GLU A 71 4.03 4.75 10.96
CA GLU A 71 4.12 3.70 11.98
C GLU A 71 3.56 2.39 11.42
N VAL A 72 4.34 1.31 11.53
CA VAL A 72 3.96 -0.02 11.05
C VAL A 72 4.11 -1.02 12.19
N ASP A 73 2.98 -1.51 12.70
CA ASP A 73 2.96 -2.49 13.79
C ASP A 73 3.46 -3.87 13.34
N TYR A 74 3.01 -4.35 12.17
CA TYR A 74 3.43 -5.64 11.65
C TYR A 74 3.38 -5.74 10.12
N ILE A 75 4.13 -6.72 9.62
CA ILE A 75 3.99 -7.28 8.27
C ILE A 75 3.80 -8.79 8.42
N ARG A 76 2.80 -9.35 7.73
CA ARG A 76 2.52 -10.78 7.71
C ARG A 76 2.36 -11.24 6.27
N VAL A 77 2.96 -12.39 5.96
CA VAL A 77 2.89 -13.03 4.65
C VAL A 77 2.33 -14.44 4.83
N TYR A 78 1.39 -14.80 3.97
CA TYR A 78 0.72 -16.09 3.97
C TYR A 78 0.83 -16.69 2.56
N GLN A 79 0.87 -18.03 2.48
CA GLN A 79 0.91 -18.80 1.24
C GLN A 79 -0.07 -19.98 1.32
#